data_AF-A0A564G3W3-F1
#
_entry.id   AF-A0A564G3W3-F1
#
_cell.length_a   1.000
_cell.length_b   1.000
_cell.length_c   1.000
_cell.angle_alpha   90.00
_cell.angle_beta   90.00
_cell.angle_gamma   90.00
#
_symmetry.space_group_name_H-M   'P 1'
#
loop_
_entity.id
_entity.type
_entity.pdbx_description
1 polymer ?
#
loop_
_entity_poly.entity_id
_entity_poly.type
_entity_poly.pdbx_seq_one_letter_code
_entity_poly.pdbx_strand_id
1 'polypeptide(L)'
;MALFDEAGRPAAPGAVGEICLSGSQLTRGYWQQPELDADRFRTVEGTRWYRTGDLGRLEAGDGLHFLGRVDHQIKIRGYRVETLEIEGALRAAAGRDLVAVLPLPAADGTVAGVVGFVAGAPLDTAAVRARLQGCLPDYMIPQAVIVLDALPLNTNGKVDLRALAEISNYTIHGRSETARHGAA
;
A
#
# COMPACT_ATOMS: atom_id res chain seq x y z
N MET A 1 1.32 -24.08 -2.26
CA MET A 1 1.47 -22.68 -2.71
C MET A 1 1.69 -22.68 -4.21
N ALA A 2 1.06 -21.77 -4.95
CA ALA A 2 1.24 -21.61 -6.39
C ALA A 2 0.99 -20.15 -6.80
N LEU A 3 1.45 -19.76 -7.99
CA LEU A 3 1.18 -18.44 -8.58
C LEU A 3 0.04 -18.55 -9.60
N PHE A 4 -0.88 -17.58 -9.59
CA PHE A 4 -1.99 -17.49 -10.54
C PHE A 4 -1.97 -16.17 -11.31
N ASP A 5 -2.28 -16.22 -12.61
CA ASP A 5 -2.45 -15.04 -13.46
C ASP A 5 -3.75 -14.28 -13.14
N GLU A 6 -3.95 -13.11 -13.77
CA GLU A 6 -5.17 -12.29 -13.59
C GLU A 6 -6.45 -13.03 -14.02
N ALA A 7 -6.34 -13.96 -14.97
CA ALA A 7 -7.45 -14.80 -15.41
C ALA A 7 -7.72 -15.98 -14.46
N GLY A 8 -6.92 -16.14 -13.39
CA GLY A 8 -7.08 -17.20 -12.40
C GLY A 8 -6.56 -18.56 -12.83
N ARG A 9 -5.66 -18.63 -13.80
CA ARG A 9 -4.96 -19.84 -14.23
C ARG A 9 -3.56 -19.90 -13.61
N PRO A 10 -2.94 -21.08 -13.48
CA PRO A 10 -1.54 -21.18 -13.05
C PRO A 10 -0.64 -20.27 -13.91
N ALA A 11 0.19 -19.46 -13.24
CA ALA A 11 1.12 -18.59 -13.93
C ALA A 11 2.20 -19.40 -14.67
N ALA A 12 2.60 -18.93 -15.85
CA ALA A 12 3.71 -19.54 -16.59
C ALA A 12 5.03 -19.45 -15.80
N PRO A 13 6.01 -20.34 -16.04
CA PRO A 13 7.32 -20.23 -15.40
C PRO A 13 7.96 -18.85 -15.63
N GLY A 14 8.46 -18.21 -14.58
CA GLY A 14 9.02 -16.86 -14.64
C GLY A 14 8.01 -15.72 -14.83
N ALA A 15 6.71 -16.00 -14.94
CA ALA A 15 5.69 -14.96 -14.98
C ALA A 15 5.36 -14.46 -13.56
N VAL A 16 4.92 -13.20 -13.49
CA VAL A 16 4.34 -12.63 -12.26
C VAL A 16 2.93 -13.16 -12.09
N GLY A 17 2.57 -13.53 -10.86
CA GLY A 17 1.22 -13.94 -10.50
C GLY A 17 0.90 -13.65 -9.03
N GLU A 18 -0.38 -13.79 -8.68
CA GLU A 18 -0.83 -13.74 -7.29
C GLU A 18 -0.42 -15.03 -6.56
N ILE A 19 0.20 -14.87 -5.39
CA ILE A 19 0.57 -15.96 -4.50
C ILE A 19 -0.71 -16.52 -3.87
N CYS A 20 -0.99 -17.79 -4.15
CA CYS A 20 -2.13 -18.50 -3.61
C CYS A 20 -1.69 -19.68 -2.73
N LEU A 21 -2.41 -19.88 -1.63
CA LEU A 21 -2.15 -20.95 -0.66
C LEU A 21 -3.26 -22.01 -0.73
N SER A 22 -2.89 -23.28 -0.53
CA SER A 22 -3.83 -24.40 -0.44
C SER A 22 -3.38 -25.40 0.61
N GLY A 23 -4.29 -26.31 0.99
CA GLY A 23 -4.03 -27.37 1.97
C GLY A 23 -4.70 -27.14 3.33
N SER A 24 -4.33 -27.97 4.31
CA SER A 24 -4.96 -28.04 5.64
C SER A 24 -4.83 -26.77 6.48
N GLN A 25 -3.94 -25.85 6.09
CA GLN A 25 -3.67 -24.59 6.79
C GLN A 25 -4.73 -23.50 6.47
N LEU A 26 -5.60 -23.73 5.48
CA LEU A 26 -6.66 -22.80 5.11
C LEU A 26 -7.69 -22.69 6.23
N THR A 27 -8.09 -21.45 6.55
CA THR A 27 -9.26 -21.22 7.40
C THR A 27 -10.53 -21.67 6.68
N ARG A 28 -11.61 -21.90 7.45
CA ARG A 28 -12.93 -22.19 6.85
C ARG A 28 -13.42 -21.04 5.97
N GLY A 29 -13.12 -19.81 6.37
CA GLY A 29 -13.53 -18.61 5.67
C GLY A 29 -13.66 -17.43 6.62
N TYR A 30 -14.31 -16.38 6.15
CA TYR A 30 -14.64 -15.17 6.88
C TYR A 30 -16.03 -15.32 7.51
N TRP A 31 -16.09 -15.23 8.84
CA TRP A 31 -17.33 -15.39 9.59
C TRP A 31 -18.40 -14.39 9.12
N GLN A 32 -19.55 -14.91 8.67
CA GLN A 32 -20.69 -14.13 8.16
C GLN A 32 -20.35 -13.17 7.00
N GLN A 33 -19.31 -13.45 6.21
CA GLN A 33 -18.92 -12.63 5.06
C GLN A 33 -18.78 -13.48 3.78
N PRO A 34 -19.89 -14.01 3.24
CA PRO A 34 -19.85 -14.94 2.10
C PRO A 34 -19.30 -14.30 0.82
N GLU A 35 -19.51 -13.00 0.62
CA GLU A 35 -18.96 -12.28 -0.54
C GLU A 35 -17.44 -12.17 -0.47
N LEU A 36 -16.89 -11.86 0.71
CA LEU A 36 -15.44 -11.82 0.93
C LEU A 36 -14.83 -13.23 0.81
N ASP A 37 -15.55 -14.24 1.29
CA ASP A 37 -15.15 -15.63 1.10
C ASP A 37 -15.07 -16.02 -0.37
N ALA A 38 -16.06 -15.63 -1.18
CA ALA A 38 -16.07 -15.90 -2.62
C ALA A 38 -14.98 -15.11 -3.37
N ASP A 39 -14.66 -13.90 -2.93
CA ASP A 39 -13.55 -13.11 -3.49
C ASP A 39 -12.18 -13.74 -3.16
N ARG A 40 -11.98 -14.17 -1.91
CA ARG A 40 -10.68 -14.61 -1.40
C ARG A 40 -10.40 -16.09 -1.58
N PHE A 41 -11.42 -16.93 -1.68
CA PHE A 41 -11.26 -18.36 -1.88
C PHE A 41 -11.82 -18.79 -3.23
N ARG A 42 -11.07 -19.65 -3.92
CA ARG A 42 -11.49 -20.25 -5.19
C ARG A 42 -11.17 -21.72 -5.26
N THR A 43 -11.88 -22.44 -6.12
CA THR A 43 -11.62 -23.85 -6.39
C THR A 43 -11.10 -24.01 -7.81
N VAL A 44 -9.91 -24.58 -7.95
CA VAL A 44 -9.28 -24.90 -9.24
C VAL A 44 -8.96 -26.38 -9.24
N GLU A 45 -9.50 -27.13 -10.21
CA GLU A 45 -9.32 -28.59 -10.31
C GLU A 45 -9.63 -29.34 -9.01
N GLY A 46 -10.72 -28.94 -8.33
CA GLY A 46 -11.13 -29.54 -7.05
C GLY A 46 -10.30 -29.10 -5.85
N THR A 47 -9.23 -28.33 -6.03
CA THR A 47 -8.40 -27.81 -4.94
C THR A 47 -8.84 -26.42 -4.54
N ARG A 48 -9.07 -26.19 -3.25
CA ARG A 48 -9.37 -24.86 -2.70
C ARG A 48 -8.09 -24.06 -2.50
N TRP A 49 -8.10 -22.82 -2.98
CA TRP A 49 -7.00 -21.87 -2.93
C TRP A 49 -7.45 -20.58 -2.24
N TYR A 50 -6.60 -20.03 -1.38
CA TYR A 50 -6.73 -18.70 -0.79
C TYR A 50 -5.84 -17.70 -1.50
N ARG A 51 -6.43 -16.58 -1.91
CA ARG A 51 -5.81 -15.43 -2.54
C ARG A 51 -5.24 -14.49 -1.49
N THR A 52 -3.92 -14.50 -1.36
CA THR A 52 -3.21 -13.71 -0.34
C THR A 52 -3.27 -12.20 -0.61
N GLY A 53 -3.52 -11.83 -1.86
CA GLY A 53 -3.32 -10.47 -2.35
C GLY A 53 -1.84 -10.12 -2.56
N ASP A 54 -0.90 -11.05 -2.42
CA ASP A 54 0.52 -10.82 -2.62
C ASP A 54 0.92 -11.22 -4.05
N LEU A 55 1.71 -10.40 -4.74
CA LEU A 55 2.28 -10.70 -6.06
C LEU A 55 3.67 -11.32 -5.89
N GLY A 56 3.99 -12.28 -6.74
CA GLY A 56 5.31 -12.87 -6.78
C GLY A 56 5.68 -13.45 -8.13
N ARG A 57 6.94 -13.87 -8.26
CA ARG A 57 7.49 -14.58 -9.41
C ARG A 57 8.31 -15.77 -8.92
N LEU A 58 8.16 -16.92 -9.59
CA LEU A 58 8.99 -18.09 -9.38
C LEU A 58 10.11 -18.11 -10.43
N GLU A 59 11.36 -18.04 -9.99
CA GLU A 59 12.54 -18.21 -10.84
C GLU A 59 13.15 -19.60 -10.62
N ALA A 60 13.62 -20.20 -11.72
CA ALA A 60 14.21 -21.52 -11.68
C ALA A 60 15.54 -21.48 -10.89
N GLY A 61 15.54 -22.09 -9.70
CA GLY A 61 16.72 -22.16 -8.83
C GLY A 61 16.68 -21.19 -7.64
N ASP A 62 16.05 -20.02 -7.79
CA ASP A 62 16.07 -18.94 -6.79
C ASP A 62 14.81 -18.87 -5.91
N GLY A 63 13.76 -19.63 -6.27
CA GLY A 63 12.55 -19.75 -5.46
C GLY A 63 11.53 -18.63 -5.71
N LEU A 64 10.74 -18.29 -4.68
CA LEU A 64 9.68 -17.29 -4.78
C LEU A 64 10.19 -15.90 -4.42
N HIS A 65 10.08 -14.97 -5.35
CA HIS A 65 10.34 -13.54 -5.13
C HIS A 65 9.02 -12.83 -4.86
N PHE A 66 8.91 -12.17 -3.72
CA PHE A 66 7.79 -11.28 -3.39
C PHE A 66 7.95 -9.94 -4.12
N LEU A 67 6.90 -9.50 -4.80
CA LEU A 67 6.89 -8.32 -5.66
C LEU A 67 5.92 -7.23 -5.21
N GLY A 68 5.12 -7.47 -4.17
CA GLY A 68 4.21 -6.48 -3.61
C GLY A 68 2.81 -7.04 -3.38
N ARG A 69 1.79 -6.16 -3.34
CA ARG A 69 0.40 -6.57 -3.16
C ARG A 69 -0.51 -6.05 -4.27
N VAL A 70 -1.49 -6.87 -4.63
CA VAL A 70 -2.57 -6.57 -5.58
C VAL A 70 -3.38 -5.34 -5.13
N ASP A 71 -3.50 -5.10 -3.82
CA ASP A 71 -4.26 -3.98 -3.24
C ASP A 71 -3.41 -2.74 -2.90
N HIS A 72 -2.09 -2.76 -3.16
CA HIS A 72 -1.22 -1.56 -3.05
C HIS A 72 -1.23 -0.71 -4.34
N GLN A 73 -1.96 -1.15 -5.36
CA GLN A 73 -2.19 -0.41 -6.58
C GLN A 73 -3.35 0.57 -6.40
N ILE A 74 -3.03 1.85 -6.56
CA ILE A 74 -4.01 2.93 -6.52
C ILE A 74 -4.10 3.59 -7.89
N LYS A 75 -5.26 4.18 -8.19
CA LYS A 75 -5.46 4.98 -9.40
C LYS A 75 -5.41 6.46 -9.05
N ILE A 76 -4.30 7.12 -9.39
CA ILE A 76 -4.15 8.57 -9.21
C ILE A 76 -4.40 9.23 -10.55
N ARG A 77 -5.51 9.96 -10.70
CA ARG A 77 -5.83 10.72 -11.92
C ARG A 77 -5.72 9.90 -13.22
N GLY A 78 -6.13 8.63 -13.16
CA GLY A 78 -6.08 7.69 -14.29
C GLY A 78 -4.79 6.87 -14.41
N TYR A 79 -3.73 7.21 -13.66
CA TYR A 79 -2.49 6.44 -13.63
C TYR A 79 -2.57 5.31 -12.59
N ARG A 80 -2.17 4.09 -12.98
CA ARG A 80 -1.97 2.99 -12.05
C ARG A 80 -0.62 3.19 -11.37
N VAL A 81 -0.63 3.25 -10.05
CA VAL A 81 0.55 3.58 -9.24
C VAL A 81 0.73 2.52 -8.16
N GLU A 82 1.96 2.01 -8.03
CA GLU A 82 2.38 1.14 -6.95
C GLU A 82 2.83 2.00 -5.76
N THR A 83 2.15 1.93 -4.62
CA THR A 83 2.60 2.68 -3.44
C THR A 83 3.98 2.24 -2.95
N LEU A 84 4.37 0.98 -3.20
CA LEU A 84 5.69 0.45 -2.84
C LEU A 84 6.84 1.12 -3.62
N GLU A 85 6.61 1.55 -4.86
CA GLU A 85 7.60 2.31 -5.63
C GLU A 85 7.87 3.66 -4.97
N ILE A 86 6.79 4.34 -4.57
CA ILE A 86 6.86 5.62 -3.86
C ILE A 86 7.52 5.43 -2.49
N GLU A 87 7.19 4.37 -1.76
CA GLU A 87 7.85 4.06 -0.49
C GLU A 87 9.35 3.82 -0.67
N GLY A 88 9.76 3.04 -1.68
CA GLY A 88 11.17 2.81 -1.98
C GLY A 88 11.92 4.11 -2.26
N ALA A 89 11.36 4.97 -3.11
CA ALA A 89 11.93 6.28 -3.39
C ALA A 89 11.95 7.19 -2.14
N LEU A 90 10.90 7.14 -1.32
CA LEU A 90 10.82 7.91 -0.07
C LEU A 90 11.86 7.46 0.96
N ARG A 91 12.09 6.14 1.10
CA ARG A 91 13.18 5.60 1.94
C ARG A 91 14.54 6.15 1.50
N ALA A 92 14.82 6.07 0.20
CA ALA A 92 16.08 6.54 -0.37
C ALA A 92 16.25 8.07 -0.22
N ALA A 93 15.20 8.84 -0.52
CA ALA A 93 15.23 10.30 -0.44
C ALA A 93 15.39 10.81 1.01
N ALA A 94 14.73 10.15 1.98
CA ALA A 94 14.79 10.49 3.39
C ALA A 94 16.00 9.93 4.13
N GLY A 95 16.63 8.86 3.60
CA GLY A 95 17.67 8.10 4.31
C GLY A 95 17.11 7.39 5.56
N ARG A 96 15.89 6.85 5.47
CA ARG A 96 15.17 6.21 6.59
C ARG A 96 14.49 4.93 6.11
N ASP A 97 14.49 3.90 6.95
CA ASP A 97 13.88 2.60 6.61
C ASP A 97 12.37 2.54 6.87
N LEU A 98 11.93 3.20 7.95
CA LEU A 98 10.55 3.20 8.41
C LEU A 98 9.76 4.33 7.75
N VAL A 99 9.10 3.97 6.65
CA VAL A 99 8.18 4.85 5.90
C VAL A 99 6.87 4.14 5.59
N ALA A 100 5.83 4.91 5.31
CA ALA A 100 4.57 4.42 4.76
C ALA A 100 4.02 5.41 3.74
N VAL A 101 3.29 4.92 2.73
CA VAL A 101 2.59 5.77 1.77
C VAL A 101 1.10 5.42 1.76
N LEU A 102 0.25 6.42 1.98
CA LEU A 102 -1.21 6.26 1.96
C LEU A 102 -1.83 7.06 0.81
N PRO A 103 -2.93 6.57 0.20
CA PRO A 103 -3.71 7.36 -0.75
C PRO A 103 -4.37 8.55 -0.07
N LEU A 104 -4.42 9.68 -0.78
CA LEU A 104 -5.19 10.85 -0.39
C LEU A 104 -6.54 10.82 -1.10
N PRO A 105 -7.66 10.59 -0.40
CA PRO A 105 -8.99 10.57 -1.01
C PRO A 105 -9.41 11.97 -1.48
N ALA A 106 -10.08 12.02 -2.64
CA ALA A 106 -10.78 13.18 -3.15
C ALA A 106 -12.25 13.18 -2.71
N ALA A 107 -12.92 14.33 -2.83
CA ALA A 107 -14.33 14.50 -2.46
C ALA A 107 -15.30 13.61 -3.27
N ASP A 108 -14.91 13.20 -4.47
CA ASP A 108 -15.67 12.33 -5.36
C ASP A 108 -15.39 10.82 -5.14
N GLY A 109 -14.60 10.47 -4.12
CA GLY A 109 -14.21 9.09 -3.81
C GLY A 109 -13.03 8.56 -4.65
N THR A 110 -12.44 9.37 -5.53
CA THR A 110 -11.22 9.01 -6.25
C THR A 110 -9.96 9.27 -5.40
N VAL A 111 -8.77 8.92 -5.92
CA VAL A 111 -7.50 9.22 -5.25
C VAL A 111 -6.85 10.44 -5.89
N ALA A 112 -6.75 11.53 -5.12
CA ALA A 112 -6.16 12.80 -5.55
C ALA A 112 -4.63 12.73 -5.68
N GLY A 113 -4.00 11.83 -4.94
CA GLY A 113 -2.56 11.57 -4.87
C GLY A 113 -2.21 10.76 -3.63
N VAL A 114 -1.04 11.01 -3.04
CA VAL A 114 -0.59 10.27 -1.85
C VAL A 114 0.01 11.18 -0.78
N VAL A 115 0.09 10.64 0.43
CA VAL A 115 0.79 11.21 1.58
C VAL A 115 1.89 10.25 2.01
N GLY A 116 3.11 10.76 2.16
CA GLY A 116 4.25 9.99 2.67
C GLY A 116 4.43 10.22 4.17
N PHE A 117 4.73 9.16 4.91
CA PHE A 117 5.07 9.22 6.34
C PHE A 117 6.48 8.71 6.54
N VAL A 118 7.25 9.39 7.38
CA VAL A 118 8.64 9.02 7.68
C VAL A 118 8.85 9.08 9.19
N ALA A 119 9.40 8.01 9.78
CA ALA A 119 9.82 8.02 11.17
C ALA A 119 11.21 8.64 11.36
N GLY A 120 11.42 9.27 12.51
CA GLY A 120 12.70 9.83 12.93
C GLY A 120 12.85 11.31 12.62
N ALA A 121 12.10 12.14 13.34
CA ALA A 121 12.28 13.59 13.35
C ALA A 121 13.66 14.01 13.93
N PRO A 122 14.21 15.17 13.54
CA PRO A 122 13.74 16.06 12.48
C PRO A 122 14.15 15.58 11.07
N LEU A 123 13.41 16.00 10.05
CA LEU A 123 13.70 15.73 8.65
C LEU A 123 13.27 16.93 7.80
N ASP A 124 14.13 17.35 6.86
CA ASP A 124 13.78 18.38 5.88
C ASP A 124 12.88 17.80 4.79
N THR A 125 11.58 17.96 4.96
CA THR A 125 10.56 17.43 4.04
C THR A 125 10.59 18.10 2.68
N ALA A 126 11.06 19.35 2.58
CA ALA A 126 11.18 20.05 1.31
C ALA A 126 12.33 19.46 0.47
N ALA A 127 13.48 19.21 1.10
CA ALA A 127 14.61 18.54 0.45
C ALA A 127 14.26 17.10 0.02
N VAL A 128 13.53 16.35 0.86
CA VAL A 128 13.04 15.00 0.51
C VAL A 128 12.13 15.07 -0.69
N ARG A 129 11.14 15.98 -0.68
CA ARG A 129 10.21 16.12 -1.80
C ARG A 129 10.92 16.53 -3.08
N ALA A 130 11.90 17.44 -3.02
CA ALA A 130 12.73 17.85 -4.16
C ALA A 130 13.49 16.65 -4.77
N ARG A 131 14.06 15.77 -3.94
CA ARG A 131 14.70 14.53 -4.41
C ARG A 131 13.72 13.60 -5.12
N LEU A 132 12.50 13.46 -4.60
CA LEU A 132 11.46 12.64 -5.24
C LEU A 132 11.07 13.16 -6.62
N GLN A 133 11.02 14.49 -6.84
CA GLN A 133 10.74 15.05 -8.17
C GLN A 133 11.84 14.75 -9.19
N GLY A 134 13.05 14.43 -8.73
CA GLY A 134 14.16 14.04 -9.60
C GLY A 134 14.12 12.57 -10.03
N CYS A 135 13.30 11.72 -9.40
CA CYS A 135 13.28 10.28 -9.65
C CYS A 135 11.89 9.66 -9.87
N LEU A 136 10.81 10.39 -9.60
CA LEU A 136 9.43 9.93 -9.80
C LEU A 136 8.66 10.87 -10.75
N PRO A 137 7.70 10.33 -11.53
CA PRO A 137 6.72 11.15 -12.23
C PRO A 137 5.90 12.03 -11.28
N ASP A 138 5.46 13.20 -11.76
CA ASP A 138 4.74 14.20 -10.94
C ASP A 138 3.52 13.65 -10.18
N TYR A 139 2.79 12.71 -10.78
CA TYR A 139 1.59 12.11 -10.18
C TYR A 139 1.89 11.11 -9.05
N MET A 140 3.14 10.67 -8.91
CA MET A 140 3.61 9.78 -7.83
C MET A 140 4.22 10.55 -6.66
N ILE A 141 4.55 11.83 -6.83
CA ILE A 141 5.16 12.65 -5.79
C ILE A 141 4.13 12.88 -4.66
N PRO A 142 4.46 12.54 -3.39
CA PRO A 142 3.58 12.83 -2.27
C PRO A 142 3.21 14.31 -2.17
N GLN A 143 1.93 14.58 -1.94
CA GLN A 143 1.42 15.93 -1.73
C GLN A 143 1.94 16.52 -0.42
N ALA A 144 2.11 15.65 0.58
CA ALA A 144 2.76 15.99 1.84
C ALA A 144 3.68 14.83 2.27
N VAL A 145 4.77 15.20 2.95
CA VAL A 145 5.61 14.26 3.71
C VAL A 145 5.46 14.64 5.18
N ILE A 146 4.91 13.73 5.99
CA ILE A 146 4.66 13.91 7.41
C ILE A 146 5.75 13.15 8.19
N VAL A 147 6.43 13.85 9.09
CA VAL A 147 7.50 13.29 9.91
C VAL A 147 6.95 13.01 11.29
N LEU A 148 7.15 11.78 11.77
CA LEU A 148 6.73 11.33 13.10
C LEU A 148 7.98 10.85 13.88
N ASP A 149 7.91 10.85 15.20
CA ASP A 149 8.98 10.24 16.01
C ASP A 149 9.06 8.72 15.75
N ALA A 150 7.90 8.07 15.65
CA ALA A 150 7.74 6.68 15.23
C ALA A 150 6.44 6.50 14.44
N LEU A 151 6.39 5.49 13.56
CA LEU A 151 5.12 5.10 12.93
C LEU A 151 4.23 4.41 13.97
N PRO A 152 2.92 4.75 14.03
CA PRO A 152 1.99 4.09 14.93
C PRO A 152 1.87 2.62 14.51
N LEU A 153 1.81 1.73 15.50
CA LEU A 153 1.65 0.30 15.30
C LEU A 153 0.33 -0.16 15.91
N ASN A 154 -0.32 -1.12 15.26
CA ASN A 154 -1.48 -1.81 15.81
C ASN A 154 -1.05 -2.87 16.84
N THR A 155 -2.03 -3.55 17.45
CA THR A 155 -1.81 -4.59 18.48
C THR A 155 -0.95 -5.77 18.01
N ASN A 156 -0.76 -5.94 16.70
CA ASN A 156 0.08 -6.98 16.09
C ASN A 156 1.47 -6.47 15.69
N GLY A 157 1.85 -5.24 16.07
CA GLY A 157 3.15 -4.66 15.75
C GLY A 157 3.32 -4.24 14.27
N LYS A 158 2.25 -4.21 13.48
CA LYS A 158 2.26 -3.68 12.11
C LYS A 158 1.87 -2.22 12.10
N VAL A 159 2.28 -1.46 11.07
CA VAL A 159 1.87 -0.06 10.89
C VAL A 159 0.35 0.07 10.96
N ASP A 160 -0.13 0.97 11.80
CA ASP A 160 -1.54 1.28 11.94
C ASP A 160 -1.95 2.32 10.88
N LEU A 161 -2.44 1.80 9.76
CA LEU A 161 -2.88 2.62 8.62
C LEU A 161 -4.07 3.53 8.98
N ARG A 162 -4.91 3.12 9.95
CA ARG A 162 -6.05 3.95 10.38
C ARG A 162 -5.55 5.15 11.17
N ALA A 163 -4.63 4.93 12.10
CA ALA A 163 -4.00 6.03 12.84
C ALA A 163 -3.27 7.00 11.88
N LEU A 164 -2.54 6.48 10.89
CA LEU A 164 -1.90 7.32 9.87
C LEU A 164 -2.93 8.11 9.04
N ALA A 165 -4.05 7.51 8.65
CA ALA A 165 -5.11 8.21 7.93
C ALA A 165 -5.69 9.37 8.75
N GLU A 166 -5.96 9.17 10.04
CA GLU A 166 -6.42 10.21 10.97
C GLU A 166 -5.39 11.35 11.09
N ILE A 167 -4.10 11.03 11.24
CA ILE A 167 -2.99 12.01 11.27
C ILE A 167 -2.95 12.83 9.97
N SER A 168 -3.05 12.19 8.81
CA SER A 168 -3.04 12.92 7.53
C SER A 168 -4.24 13.83 7.38
N ASN A 169 -5.43 13.39 7.77
CA ASN A 169 -6.64 14.21 7.71
C ASN A 169 -6.49 15.46 8.57
N TYR A 170 -6.03 15.31 9.81
CA TYR A 170 -5.77 16.45 10.69
C TYR A 170 -4.69 17.39 10.13
N THR A 171 -3.60 16.85 9.60
CA THR A 171 -2.48 17.66 9.11
C THR A 171 -2.83 18.43 7.83
N ILE A 172 -3.62 17.81 6.93
CA ILE A 172 -3.97 18.38 5.62
C ILE A 172 -5.18 19.31 5.73
N HIS A 173 -6.20 18.95 6.52
CA HIS A 173 -7.45 19.70 6.62
C HIS A 173 -7.58 20.53 7.89
N GLY A 174 -6.96 20.10 9.00
CA GLY A 174 -7.10 20.72 10.33
C GLY A 174 -6.40 22.08 10.50
N ARG A 175 -5.49 22.48 9.59
CA ARG A 175 -4.98 23.86 9.57
C ARG A 175 -5.97 24.89 9.03
N SER A 176 -7.09 24.45 8.42
CA SER A 176 -8.08 25.36 7.82
C SER A 176 -9.16 25.83 8.80
N GLU A 177 -9.35 25.17 9.96
CA GLU A 177 -10.41 25.53 10.91
C GLU A 177 -9.99 26.56 11.96
N THR A 178 -8.70 26.68 12.28
CA THR A 178 -8.21 27.69 13.23
C THR A 178 -8.17 29.12 12.68
N ALA A 179 -8.48 29.34 11.40
CA ALA A 179 -8.52 30.66 10.77
C ALA A 179 -9.92 31.30 10.72
N ARG A 180 -10.98 30.65 11.25
CA ARG A 180 -12.36 31.18 11.20
C ARG A 180 -12.96 31.59 12.55
N HIS A 181 -12.20 31.54 13.64
CA HIS A 181 -12.61 32.14 14.93
C HIS A 181 -11.55 33.16 15.36
N GLY A 182 -11.60 34.34 14.75
CA GLY A 182 -10.64 35.40 14.98
C GLY A 182 -10.91 36.66 14.16
N ALA A 183 -12.17 37.10 14.10
CA ALA A 183 -12.51 38.48 13.78
C ALA A 183 -13.82 38.81 14.49
N ALA A 184 -13.76 39.91 15.26
CA ALA A 184 -14.82 40.47 16.08
C ALA A 184 -16.06 40.88 15.28
#